data_AF-A0A813KJ90-F1
#
_entry.id   AF-A0A813KJ90-F1
#
_cell.length_a   1.000
_cell.length_b   1.000
_cell.length_c   1.000
_cell.angle_alpha   90.00
_cell.angle_beta   90.00
_cell.angle_gamma   90.00
#
_symmetry.space_group_name_H-M   'P 1'
#
loop_
_entity.id
_entity.type
_entity.pdbx_description
1 polymer ?
#
loop_
_entity_poly.entity_id
_entity_poly.type
_entity_poly.pdbx_seq_one_letter_code
_entity_poly.pdbx_strand_id
1 'polypeptide(L)'
;GLTRDVVEVFFTAPAQGERTRMVVTPTTTIDQILKDGRKALGFDQEWIPDSDFTLCNEDFPDTPLKGTIGECGLVDFGYEVHMYFTPK
;
A
#
# COMPACT_ATOMS: atom_id res chain seq x y z
N GLY A 1 20.68 -0.98 10.23
CA GLY A 1 19.35 -1.22 10.81
C GLY A 1 18.98 -2.66 10.54
N LEU A 2 18.14 -3.28 11.37
CA LEU A 2 17.69 -4.66 11.18
C LEU A 2 16.63 -4.71 10.08
N THR A 3 17.06 -4.70 8.81
CA THR A 3 16.14 -4.85 7.68
C THR A 3 15.64 -6.30 7.65
N ARG A 4 14.32 -6.51 7.69
CA ARG A 4 13.75 -7.85 7.51
C ARG A 4 13.73 -8.23 6.02
N ASP A 5 13.92 -9.50 5.73
CA ASP A 5 13.79 -10.04 4.36
C ASP A 5 12.35 -9.92 3.83
N VAL A 6 11.37 -9.93 4.75
CA VAL A 6 9.95 -9.74 4.47
C VAL A 6 9.31 -8.80 5.48
N VAL A 7 8.34 -8.03 5.01
CA VAL A 7 7.58 -7.04 5.76
C VAL A 7 6.10 -7.37 5.63
N GLU A 8 5.35 -7.30 6.73
CA GLU A 8 3.90 -7.44 6.71
C GLU A 8 3.26 -6.07 6.50
N VAL A 9 2.39 -5.94 5.51
CA VAL A 9 1.63 -4.72 5.23
C VAL A 9 0.14 -5.04 5.34
N PHE A 10 -0.56 -4.27 6.16
CA PHE A 10 -2.01 -4.24 6.18
C PHE A 10 -2.47 -3.16 5.20
N PHE A 11 -3.03 -3.59 4.08
CA PHE A 11 -3.59 -2.71 3.07
C PHE A 11 -5.06 -2.48 3.40
N THR A 12 -5.40 -1.24 3.73
CA THR A 12 -6.75 -0.87 4.13
C THR A 12 -7.36 0.11 3.14
N ALA A 13 -8.64 -0.12 2.83
CA ALA A 13 -9.49 0.78 2.08
C ALA A 13 -10.50 1.40 3.06
N PRO A 14 -10.16 2.54 3.72
CA PRO A 14 -10.94 3.06 4.83
C PRO A 14 -12.38 3.40 4.44
N ALA A 15 -12.57 3.92 3.21
CA ALA A 15 -13.89 4.31 2.70
C ALA A 15 -14.84 3.12 2.51
N GLN A 16 -14.31 1.91 2.31
CA GLN A 16 -15.07 0.67 2.13
C GLN A 16 -15.13 -0.17 3.41
N GLY A 17 -14.34 0.17 4.43
CA GLY A 17 -14.24 -0.63 5.65
C GLY A 17 -13.59 -2.00 5.42
N GLU A 18 -12.78 -2.13 4.36
CA GLU A 18 -12.14 -3.38 3.97
C GLU A 18 -10.63 -3.34 4.20
N ARG A 19 -10.05 -4.51 4.51
CA ARG A 19 -8.61 -4.67 4.72
C ARG A 19 -8.13 -6.03 4.26
N THR A 20 -6.91 -6.07 3.75
CA THR A 20 -6.19 -7.31 3.43
C THR A 20 -4.77 -7.25 3.97
N ARG A 21 -4.15 -8.41 4.11
CA ARG A 21 -2.80 -8.56 4.66
C ARG A 21 -1.88 -9.11 3.58
N MET A 22 -0.75 -8.42 3.38
CA MET A 22 0.22 -8.72 2.34
C MET A 22 1.60 -8.93 2.97
N VAL A 23 2.35 -9.89 2.44
CA VAL A 23 3.77 -10.07 2.78
C VAL A 23 4.58 -9.59 1.59
N VAL A 24 5.41 -8.59 1.82
CA VAL A 24 6.20 -7.90 0.78
C VAL A 24 7.68 -7.94 1.12
N THR A 25 8.51 -7.58 0.16
CA THR A 25 9.97 -7.45 0.36
C THR A 25 10.33 -5.97 0.40
N PRO A 26 11.50 -5.58 0.95
CA PRO A 26 11.95 -4.19 0.90
C PRO A 26 12.03 -3.60 -0.52
N THR A 27 12.18 -4.45 -1.55
CA THR A 27 12.21 -4.03 -2.96
C THR A 27 10.84 -3.95 -3.62
N THR A 28 9.77 -4.38 -2.96
CA THR A 28 8.41 -4.28 -3.50
C THR A 28 8.02 -2.80 -3.62
N THR A 29 7.52 -2.40 -4.79
CA THR A 29 7.12 -1.02 -5.08
C THR A 29 5.75 -0.69 -4.49
N ILE A 30 5.52 0.57 -4.15
CA ILE A 30 4.21 1.05 -3.69
C ILE A 30 3.14 0.82 -4.76
N ASP A 31 3.47 1.02 -6.05
CA ASP A 31 2.54 0.75 -7.16
C ASP A 31 2.12 -0.73 -7.23
N GLN A 32 3.05 -1.66 -6.99
CA GLN A 32 2.73 -3.08 -6.95
C GLN A 32 1.83 -3.42 -5.76
N ILE A 33 2.09 -2.82 -4.59
CA ILE A 33 1.24 -2.99 -3.40
C ILE A 33 -0.16 -2.45 -3.66
N LEU A 34 -0.27 -1.28 -4.29
CA LEU A 34 -1.55 -0.68 -4.64
C LEU A 34 -2.35 -1.60 -5.57
N LYS A 35 -1.71 -2.07 -6.64
CA LYS A 35 -2.34 -2.97 -7.62
C LYS A 35 -2.79 -4.30 -6.98
N ASP A 36 -1.91 -4.95 -6.23
CA ASP A 36 -2.21 -6.25 -5.61
C ASP A 36 -3.22 -6.12 -4.47
N GLY A 37 -3.13 -5.05 -3.68
CA GLY A 37 -4.09 -4.74 -2.62
C GLY A 37 -5.49 -4.46 -3.16
N ARG A 38 -5.59 -3.61 -4.20
CA ARG A 38 -6.85 -3.39 -4.94
C ARG A 38 -7.43 -4.70 -5.45
N LYS A 39 -6.62 -5.52 -6.11
CA LYS A 39 -7.06 -6.83 -6.63
C LYS A 39 -7.53 -7.77 -5.51
N ALA A 40 -6.80 -7.82 -4.39
CA ALA A 40 -7.15 -8.66 -3.25
C ALA A 40 -8.49 -8.26 -2.60
N LEU A 41 -8.86 -6.97 -2.68
CA LEU A 41 -10.16 -6.46 -2.21
C LEU A 41 -11.25 -6.45 -3.31
N GLY A 42 -10.95 -6.89 -4.54
CA GLY A 42 -11.91 -6.87 -5.65
C GLY A 42 -12.13 -5.50 -6.30
N PHE A 43 -11.21 -4.56 -6.11
CA PHE A 43 -11.21 -3.21 -6.72
C PHE A 43 -10.37 -3.15 -8.00
N ASP A 44 -10.42 -4.17 -8.86
CA ASP A 44 -9.58 -4.34 -10.06
C ASP A 44 -10.32 -4.06 -11.39
N GLN A 45 -11.31 -3.17 -11.35
CA GLN A 45 -12.06 -2.79 -12.55
C GLN A 45 -11.15 -2.11 -13.58
N GLU A 46 -11.06 -2.68 -14.79
CA GLU A 46 -10.16 -2.21 -15.87
C GLU A 46 -10.35 -0.73 -16.26
N TRP A 47 -11.53 -0.17 -16.02
CA TRP A 47 -11.85 1.22 -16.34
C TRP A 47 -11.40 2.23 -15.28
N ILE A 48 -10.89 1.78 -14.11
CA ILE A 48 -10.32 2.66 -13.08
C ILE A 48 -8.81 2.43 -12.98
N PRO A 49 -7.97 3.34 -13.52
CA PRO A 49 -6.53 3.17 -13.51
C PRO A 49 -5.95 3.23 -12.10
N ASP A 50 -4.89 2.47 -11.84
CA ASP A 50 -4.17 2.49 -10.55
C ASP A 50 -3.68 3.90 -10.18
N SER A 51 -3.40 4.75 -11.16
CA SER A 51 -2.97 6.13 -10.96
C SER A 51 -4.02 7.05 -10.32
N ASP A 52 -5.29 6.63 -10.28
CA ASP A 52 -6.36 7.35 -9.59
C ASP A 52 -6.40 7.02 -8.10
N PHE A 53 -5.51 6.18 -7.60
CA PHE A 53 -5.40 5.86 -6.19
C PHE A 53 -4.03 6.25 -5.64
N THR A 54 -4.02 6.56 -4.35
CA THR A 54 -2.80 6.88 -3.61
C THR A 54 -2.73 6.02 -2.35
N LEU A 55 -1.51 5.58 -2.00
CA LEU A 55 -1.23 4.92 -0.72
C LEU A 55 -0.54 5.89 0.24
N CYS A 56 -1.02 5.95 1.47
CA CYS A 56 -0.39 6.70 2.56
C CYS A 56 -0.12 5.77 3.75
N ASN A 57 0.86 6.10 4.57
CA ASN A 57 1.02 5.46 5.88
C ASN A 57 -0.09 5.95 6.82
N GLU A 58 -0.64 5.08 7.69
CA GLU A 58 -1.67 5.46 8.66
C GLU A 58 -1.26 6.66 9.53
N ASP A 59 0.00 6.73 9.95
CA ASP A 59 0.53 7.82 10.79
C ASP A 59 0.65 9.14 10.03
N PHE A 60 0.70 9.09 8.69
CA PHE A 60 0.90 10.23 7.80
C PHE A 60 -0.09 10.21 6.62
N PRO A 61 -1.40 10.36 6.88
CA PRO A 61 -2.46 10.15 5.89
C PRO A 61 -2.43 11.14 4.72
N ASP A 62 -1.77 12.30 4.89
CA ASP A 62 -1.62 13.34 3.86
C ASP A 62 -0.30 13.24 3.08
N THR A 63 0.51 12.20 3.32
CA THR A 63 1.82 12.01 2.67
C THR A 63 1.82 10.74 1.81
N PRO A 64 1.68 10.89 0.48
CA PRO A 64 1.75 9.77 -0.44
C PRO A 64 3.08 9.02 -0.36
N LEU A 65 3.01 7.70 -0.17
CA LEU A 65 4.15 6.80 -0.30
C LEU A 65 4.56 6.67 -1.78
N LYS A 66 5.87 6.56 -2.03
CA LYS A 66 6.45 6.43 -3.38
C LYS A 66 7.70 5.55 -3.34
N GLY A 67 8.05 4.98 -4.50
CA GLY A 67 9.21 4.11 -4.63
C GLY A 67 8.94 2.73 -4.05
N THR A 68 9.84 2.26 -3.19
CA THR A 68 9.79 0.94 -2.55
C THR A 68 9.50 1.03 -1.05
N ILE A 69 9.09 -0.11 -0.47
CA ILE A 69 8.93 -0.28 0.99
C ILE A 69 10.21 0.12 1.75
N GLY A 70 11.38 -0.28 1.22
CA GLY A 70 12.68 0.06 1.78
C GLY A 70 12.97 1.56 1.77
N GLU A 71 12.70 2.24 0.66
CA GLU A 71 12.86 3.70 0.54
C GLU A 71 11.89 4.48 1.44
N CYS A 72 10.72 3.90 1.73
CA CYS A 72 9.75 4.45 2.69
C CYS A 72 10.13 4.18 4.16
N GLY A 73 11.21 3.45 4.44
CA GLY A 73 11.62 3.09 5.80
C GLY A 73 10.71 2.06 6.50
N LEU A 74 9.84 1.39 5.75
CA LEU A 74 8.85 0.45 6.29
C LEU A 74 9.41 -0.97 6.37
N VAL A 75 10.50 -1.19 7.12
CA VAL A 75 11.30 -2.43 7.03
C VAL A 75 11.48 -3.21 8.34
N ASP A 76 11.07 -2.63 9.48
CA ASP A 76 11.41 -3.15 10.80
C ASP A 76 10.24 -3.90 11.48
N PHE A 77 8.99 -3.56 11.13
CA PHE A 77 7.76 -4.09 11.75
C PHE A 77 6.69 -4.46 10.71
N GLY A 78 5.47 -4.71 11.16
CA GLY A 78 4.27 -4.68 10.31
C GLY A 78 3.71 -3.27 10.24
N TYR A 79 3.22 -2.84 9.08
CA TYR A 79 2.74 -1.48 8.84
C TYR A 79 1.34 -1.47 8.25
N GLU A 80 0.54 -0.47 8.62
CA GLU A 80 -0.77 -0.21 8.02
C GLU A 80 -0.62 0.89 6.96
N VAL A 81 -1.16 0.64 5.75
CA VAL A 81 -1.21 1.61 4.66
C VAL A 81 -2.64 1.78 4.18
N HIS A 82 -3.02 3.03 3.93
CA HIS A 82 -4.37 3.40 3.54
C HIS A 82 -4.43 3.78 2.07
N MET A 83 -5.36 3.17 1.35
CA MET A 83 -5.72 3.52 -0.01
C MET A 83 -6.76 4.63 -0.02
N TYR A 84 -6.50 5.68 -0.80
CA TYR A 84 -7.43 6.77 -1.07
C TYR A 84 -7.67 6.89 -2.57
N PHE A 85 -8.93 7.04 -2.97
CA PHE A 85 -9.30 7.37 -4.35
C PHE A 85 -9.13 8.88 -4.58
N THR A 86 -8.22 9.23 -5.47
CA THR A 86 -7.81 10.59 -5.84
C THR A 86 -7.74 10.69 -7.37
N PRO A 87 -8.89 10.78 -8.06
CA PRO A 87 -8.93 10.83 -9.52
C PRO A 87 -8.23 12.09 -10.04
N LYS A 88 -7.52 11.96 -11.17
CA LYS A 88 -6.77 13.05 -11.80
C LYS A 88 -7.46 13.66 -13.01
#